data_AF-A0A7L2AQL7-F1
#
_entry.id   AF-A0A7L2AQL7-F1
#
_cell.length_a   1.000
_cell.length_b   1.000
_cell.length_c   1.000
_cell.angle_alpha   90.00
_cell.angle_beta   90.00
_cell.angle_gamma   90.00
#
_symmetry.space_group_name_H-M   'P 1'
#
loop_
_entity.id
_entity.type
_entity.pdbx_description
1 polymer ?
#
loop_
_entity_poly.entity_id
_entity_poly.type
_entity_poly.pdbx_seq_one_letter_code
_entity_poly.pdbx_strand_id
1 'polypeptide(L)'
;VCEGGKLFVWGRNGHGQLGVGSQTTLIPQPRLVERLRGLPLAGIAAGGAHSAALTHSGAVFSWGKNSFGQLGLGDTKARACPSCVGALEHWKAVFVSCGADHTAVLSKEGLVCTFGAGGAGQLGHNSTRDELRPRLVAELWGARVSQVACGRQHTLVYVPSLDTVYSFGCGEEGQMGDEKKTHPLVPLPIDVPAKDGKFHRGGWSWVGSEVYSSPNQSGILGFSNLANISMCFPQDSCQTGTATLTSETVDSWISSSSAQHWERVKKSIRLIFSSEACINGSFLEKRDKHFRTSREVSGVDMSEVQHFYEVISKKPEVFQEV
;
A
#
# COMPACT_ATOMS: atom_id res chain seq x y z
N VAL A 1 -9.61 9.79 8.58
CA VAL A 1 -9.43 10.09 10.01
C VAL A 1 -9.34 11.60 10.12
N CYS A 2 -10.18 12.25 10.93
CA CYS A 2 -10.07 13.70 11.10
C CYS A 2 -8.94 14.01 12.09
N GLU A 3 -8.23 15.11 11.85
CA GLU A 3 -7.23 15.69 12.74
C GLU A 3 -7.80 15.72 14.19
N GLY A 4 -7.09 15.10 15.14
CA GLY A 4 -7.54 15.00 16.54
C GLY A 4 -8.19 13.68 16.99
N GLY A 5 -7.94 12.56 16.29
CA GLY A 5 -8.29 11.22 16.81
C GLY A 5 -9.80 10.96 16.89
N LYS A 6 -10.57 11.55 15.98
CA LYS A 6 -12.02 11.33 15.84
C LYS A 6 -12.29 10.43 14.64
N LEU A 7 -13.01 9.33 14.87
CA LEU A 7 -13.48 8.43 13.82
C LEU A 7 -15.00 8.60 13.63
N PHE A 8 -15.40 9.03 12.44
CA PHE A 8 -16.79 9.11 12.04
C PHE A 8 -17.15 7.94 11.12
N VAL A 9 -18.36 7.39 11.31
CA VAL A 9 -18.88 6.22 10.61
C VAL A 9 -20.32 6.44 10.19
N TRP A 10 -20.72 5.88 9.06
CA TRP A 10 -22.10 5.93 8.55
C TRP A 10 -22.32 4.76 7.59
N GLY A 11 -23.58 4.55 7.18
CA GLY A 11 -23.98 3.48 6.28
C GLY A 11 -24.62 2.30 7.00
N ARG A 12 -24.49 1.10 6.43
CA ARG A 12 -25.13 -0.12 6.92
C ARG A 12 -24.51 -0.57 8.24
N ASN A 13 -25.35 -0.97 9.21
CA ASN A 13 -24.88 -1.35 10.55
C ASN A 13 -25.51 -2.64 11.09
N GLY A 14 -26.07 -3.48 10.21
CA GLY A 14 -26.80 -4.70 10.60
C GLY A 14 -25.97 -5.74 11.36
N HIS A 15 -24.63 -5.64 11.33
CA HIS A 15 -23.72 -6.49 12.10
C HIS A 15 -22.93 -5.71 13.16
N GLY A 16 -23.24 -4.44 13.37
CA GLY A 16 -22.47 -3.57 14.26
C GLY A 16 -21.16 -3.07 13.66
N GLN A 17 -20.97 -3.16 12.33
CA GLN A 17 -19.73 -2.76 11.65
C GLN A 17 -19.40 -1.27 11.77
N LEU A 18 -20.33 -0.44 12.23
CA LEU A 18 -20.02 0.96 12.52
C LEU A 18 -19.42 1.17 13.92
N GLY A 19 -19.49 0.19 14.83
CA GLY A 19 -18.77 0.28 16.11
C GLY A 19 -19.38 1.26 17.13
N VAL A 20 -20.62 1.69 16.94
CA VAL A 20 -21.29 2.69 17.78
C VAL A 20 -22.06 2.09 18.98
N GLY A 21 -21.87 0.81 19.28
CA GLY A 21 -22.50 0.12 20.41
C GLY A 21 -23.95 -0.34 20.19
N SER A 22 -24.51 -0.11 19.01
CA SER A 22 -25.85 -0.58 18.62
C SER A 22 -25.78 -1.32 17.29
N GLN A 23 -26.64 -2.33 17.10
CA GLN A 23 -26.86 -2.98 15.80
C GLN A 23 -28.16 -2.43 15.20
N THR A 24 -28.03 -1.44 14.33
CA THR A 24 -29.16 -0.82 13.61
C THR A 24 -29.02 -1.13 12.13
N THR A 25 -30.09 -1.08 11.34
CA THR A 25 -29.95 -1.40 9.90
C THR A 25 -29.07 -0.37 9.17
N LEU A 26 -29.26 0.91 9.46
CA LEU A 26 -28.62 2.03 8.76
C LEU A 26 -28.35 3.19 9.72
N ILE A 27 -27.22 3.86 9.56
CA ILE A 27 -26.92 5.16 10.14
C ILE A 27 -26.67 6.12 8.97
N PRO A 28 -27.62 7.00 8.61
CA PRO A 28 -27.55 7.78 7.37
C PRO A 28 -26.59 8.98 7.45
N GLN A 29 -26.15 9.36 8.65
CA GLN A 29 -25.30 10.52 8.88
C GLN A 29 -24.02 10.13 9.64
N PRO A 30 -22.89 10.82 9.40
CA PRO A 30 -21.64 10.57 10.12
C PRO A 30 -21.84 10.62 11.63
N ARG A 31 -21.52 9.52 12.32
CA ARG A 31 -21.61 9.38 13.77
C ARG A 31 -20.24 9.09 14.35
N LEU A 32 -19.92 9.71 15.48
CA LEU A 32 -18.66 9.50 16.17
C LEU A 32 -18.61 8.10 16.82
N VAL A 33 -17.48 7.41 16.68
CA VAL A 33 -17.16 6.18 17.41
C VAL A 33 -16.54 6.55 18.76
N GLU A 34 -17.37 6.71 19.79
CA GLU A 34 -16.94 7.18 21.12
C GLU A 34 -15.83 6.31 21.73
N ARG A 35 -15.83 5.00 21.48
CA ARG A 35 -14.85 4.06 22.06
C ARG A 35 -13.42 4.24 21.55
N LEU A 36 -13.23 4.91 20.43
CA LEU A 36 -11.90 5.21 19.86
C LEU A 36 -11.54 6.69 19.99
N ARG A 37 -12.39 7.50 20.65
CA ARG A 37 -12.18 8.94 20.81
C ARG A 37 -10.88 9.20 21.58
N GLY A 38 -10.03 10.03 21.02
CA GLY A 38 -8.76 10.43 21.63
C GLY A 38 -7.62 9.43 21.43
N LEU A 39 -7.87 8.30 20.76
CA LEU A 39 -6.79 7.42 20.31
C LEU A 39 -6.17 7.98 19.02
N PRO A 40 -4.84 8.06 18.93
CA PRO A 40 -4.16 8.48 17.71
C PRO A 40 -4.23 7.34 16.68
N LEU A 41 -5.23 7.38 15.79
CA LEU A 41 -5.42 6.40 14.73
C LEU A 41 -4.48 6.66 13.56
N ALA A 42 -3.69 5.66 13.18
CA ALA A 42 -2.83 5.67 12.00
C ALA A 42 -3.55 5.17 10.74
N GLY A 43 -4.58 4.33 10.90
CA GLY A 43 -5.30 3.75 9.76
C GLY A 43 -6.64 3.14 10.13
N ILE A 44 -7.48 2.93 9.13
CA ILE A 44 -8.76 2.23 9.23
C ILE A 44 -8.91 1.30 8.03
N ALA A 45 -9.59 0.18 8.24
CA ALA A 45 -9.97 -0.74 7.17
C ALA A 45 -11.42 -1.18 7.34
N ALA A 46 -12.12 -1.33 6.22
CA ALA A 46 -13.49 -1.82 6.19
C ALA A 46 -13.53 -3.09 5.33
N GLY A 47 -14.08 -4.17 5.89
CA GLY A 47 -14.35 -5.40 5.17
C GLY A 47 -15.80 -5.47 4.70
N GLY A 48 -16.28 -6.68 4.41
CA GLY A 48 -17.65 -6.89 3.94
C GLY A 48 -18.71 -6.48 4.97
N ALA A 49 -18.51 -6.87 6.23
CA ALA A 49 -19.40 -6.51 7.35
C ALA A 49 -18.67 -6.37 8.68
N HIS A 50 -17.37 -6.10 8.64
CA HIS A 50 -16.53 -5.80 9.80
C HIS A 50 -15.63 -4.62 9.49
N SER A 51 -14.99 -4.09 10.52
CA SER A 51 -14.06 -2.98 10.39
C SER A 51 -12.91 -3.16 11.37
N ALA A 52 -11.80 -2.53 11.04
CA ALA A 52 -10.62 -2.49 11.86
C ALA A 52 -10.06 -1.06 11.93
N ALA A 53 -9.38 -0.76 13.03
CA ALA A 53 -8.60 0.45 13.19
C ALA A 53 -7.20 0.10 13.69
N LEU A 54 -6.24 0.87 13.21
CA LEU A 54 -4.85 0.82 13.61
C LEU A 54 -4.50 2.12 14.32
N THR A 55 -3.84 2.01 15.47
CA THR A 55 -3.28 3.16 16.20
C THR A 55 -1.82 3.39 15.83
N HIS A 56 -1.31 4.60 16.07
CA HIS A 56 0.11 4.92 15.89
C HIS A 56 1.05 4.11 16.79
N SER A 57 0.56 3.56 17.90
CA SER A 57 1.34 2.64 18.75
C SER A 57 1.41 1.21 18.19
N GLY A 58 0.70 0.92 17.10
CA GLY A 58 0.63 -0.40 16.49
C GLY A 58 -0.45 -1.31 17.08
N ALA A 59 -1.32 -0.82 17.97
CA ALA A 59 -2.45 -1.59 18.47
C ALA A 59 -3.58 -1.67 17.43
N VAL A 60 -4.16 -2.85 17.29
CA VAL A 60 -5.24 -3.16 16.34
C VAL A 60 -6.57 -3.35 17.08
N PHE A 61 -7.61 -2.69 16.60
CA PHE A 61 -8.98 -2.86 17.06
C PHE A 61 -9.84 -3.41 15.93
N SER A 62 -10.79 -4.29 16.25
CA SER A 62 -11.72 -4.87 15.28
C SER A 62 -13.15 -4.91 15.84
N TRP A 63 -14.15 -4.80 14.95
CA TRP A 63 -15.57 -4.89 15.30
C TRP A 63 -16.45 -5.21 14.09
N GLY A 64 -17.72 -5.54 14.33
CA GLY A 64 -18.71 -5.96 13.34
C GLY A 64 -18.98 -7.46 13.34
N LYS A 65 -19.26 -8.01 12.16
CA LYS A 65 -19.49 -9.44 11.91
C LYS A 65 -18.26 -10.25 12.28
N ASN A 66 -18.46 -11.43 12.87
CA ASN A 66 -17.38 -12.32 13.30
C ASN A 66 -17.67 -13.81 13.07
N SER A 67 -18.55 -14.15 12.14
CA SER A 67 -19.01 -15.54 11.94
C SER A 67 -17.87 -16.54 11.67
N PHE A 68 -16.75 -16.07 11.12
CA PHE A 68 -15.59 -16.88 10.77
C PHE A 68 -14.34 -16.49 11.56
N GLY A 69 -14.46 -15.66 12.60
CA GLY A 69 -13.31 -15.20 13.37
C GLY A 69 -12.56 -14.00 12.76
N GLN A 70 -13.14 -13.29 11.78
CA GLN A 70 -12.51 -12.14 11.11
C GLN A 70 -12.14 -10.96 12.01
N LEU A 71 -12.57 -10.98 13.28
CA LEU A 71 -12.15 -10.03 14.31
C LEU A 71 -10.86 -10.43 15.04
N GLY A 72 -10.43 -11.69 14.97
CA GLY A 72 -9.18 -12.16 15.58
C GLY A 72 -9.22 -12.30 17.11
N LEU A 73 -10.42 -12.31 17.70
CA LEU A 73 -10.63 -12.30 19.16
C LEU A 73 -10.63 -13.71 19.79
N GLY A 74 -10.44 -14.77 19.00
CA GLY A 74 -10.47 -16.15 19.46
C GLY A 74 -11.87 -16.73 19.66
N ASP A 75 -12.89 -16.09 19.12
CA ASP A 75 -14.29 -16.54 19.11
C ASP A 75 -14.99 -16.13 17.80
N THR A 76 -16.26 -16.51 17.65
CA THR A 76 -17.10 -16.20 16.48
C THR A 76 -18.24 -15.21 16.79
N LYS A 77 -18.16 -14.48 17.91
CA LYS A 77 -19.21 -13.55 18.35
C LYS A 77 -19.04 -12.18 17.69
N ALA A 78 -20.10 -11.63 17.11
CA ALA A 78 -20.05 -10.26 16.56
C ALA A 78 -19.85 -9.22 17.67
N ARG A 79 -19.20 -8.10 17.36
CA ARG A 79 -18.98 -6.98 18.30
C ARG A 79 -19.54 -5.70 17.73
N ALA A 80 -20.46 -5.04 18.45
CA ALA A 80 -20.98 -3.73 18.04
C ALA A 80 -20.09 -2.55 18.47
N CYS A 81 -18.99 -2.83 19.17
CA CYS A 81 -18.00 -1.84 19.62
C CYS A 81 -16.60 -2.28 19.22
N PRO A 82 -15.69 -1.34 18.89
CA PRO A 82 -14.26 -1.59 18.75
C PRO A 82 -13.72 -2.39 19.93
N SER A 83 -13.08 -3.52 19.63
CA SER A 83 -12.48 -4.42 20.60
C SER A 83 -11.01 -4.60 20.25
N CYS A 84 -10.13 -4.52 21.26
CA CYS A 84 -8.69 -4.68 21.05
C CYS A 84 -8.37 -6.15 20.69
N VAL A 85 -7.56 -6.35 19.66
CA VAL A 85 -7.06 -7.67 19.25
C VAL A 85 -5.77 -7.95 20.03
N GLY A 86 -5.90 -8.36 21.30
CA GLY A 86 -4.75 -8.53 22.21
C GLY A 86 -3.67 -9.49 21.71
N ALA A 87 -4.01 -10.45 20.85
CA ALA A 87 -3.05 -11.34 20.22
C ALA A 87 -2.01 -10.61 19.32
N LEU A 88 -2.25 -9.33 18.96
CA LEU A 88 -1.37 -8.50 18.15
C LEU A 88 -0.59 -7.44 18.95
N GLU A 89 -0.66 -7.44 20.28
CA GLU A 89 -0.05 -6.41 21.13
C GLU A 89 1.46 -6.22 20.84
N HIS A 90 2.19 -7.30 20.56
CA HIS A 90 3.62 -7.27 20.26
C HIS A 90 3.92 -7.34 18.75
N TRP A 91 2.90 -7.28 17.89
CA TRP A 91 3.06 -7.42 16.44
C TRP A 91 3.59 -6.14 15.77
N LYS A 92 3.53 -4.99 16.45
CA LYS A 92 3.91 -3.67 15.90
C LYS A 92 3.27 -3.44 14.52
N ALA A 93 1.95 -3.56 14.45
CA ALA A 93 1.23 -3.41 13.21
C ALA A 93 1.46 -2.02 12.59
N VAL A 94 1.66 -1.98 11.28
CA VAL A 94 1.80 -0.74 10.50
C VAL A 94 0.73 -0.62 9.42
N PHE A 95 0.05 -1.72 9.07
CA PHE A 95 -1.05 -1.71 8.14
C PHE A 95 -2.07 -2.81 8.45
N VAL A 96 -3.33 -2.55 8.14
CA VAL A 96 -4.43 -3.52 8.25
C VAL A 96 -5.25 -3.46 6.97
N SER A 97 -5.60 -4.64 6.44
CA SER A 97 -6.49 -4.79 5.29
C SER A 97 -7.62 -5.75 5.62
N CYS A 98 -8.82 -5.46 5.16
CA CYS A 98 -10.01 -6.27 5.43
C CYS A 98 -10.64 -6.72 4.11
N GLY A 99 -10.79 -8.04 3.94
CA GLY A 99 -11.55 -8.63 2.85
C GLY A 99 -13.03 -8.77 3.20
N ALA A 100 -13.77 -9.62 2.47
CA ALA A 100 -15.20 -9.81 2.77
C ALA A 100 -15.43 -10.39 4.17
N ASP A 101 -14.69 -11.45 4.51
CA ASP A 101 -14.82 -12.19 5.76
C ASP A 101 -13.45 -12.59 6.35
N HIS A 102 -12.37 -11.90 5.98
CA HIS A 102 -11.03 -12.11 6.54
C HIS A 102 -10.29 -10.78 6.74
N THR A 103 -9.22 -10.82 7.52
CA THR A 103 -8.38 -9.65 7.84
C THR A 103 -6.92 -10.05 7.72
N ALA A 104 -6.11 -9.16 7.16
CA ALA A 104 -4.66 -9.27 7.13
C ALA A 104 -4.01 -8.08 7.85
N VAL A 105 -2.92 -8.32 8.56
CA VAL A 105 -2.17 -7.30 9.30
C VAL A 105 -0.69 -7.43 8.95
N LEU A 106 -0.08 -6.29 8.59
CA LEU A 106 1.33 -6.17 8.29
C LEU A 106 2.05 -5.54 9.50
N SER A 107 3.14 -6.16 9.93
CA SER A 107 4.06 -5.61 10.94
C SER A 107 5.12 -4.70 10.33
N LYS A 108 5.75 -3.89 11.17
CA LYS A 108 6.90 -3.06 10.78
C LYS A 108 8.07 -3.87 10.22
N GLU A 109 8.24 -5.10 10.69
CA GLU A 109 9.27 -6.03 10.27
C GLU A 109 8.94 -6.77 8.95
N GLY A 110 7.78 -6.47 8.34
CA GLY A 110 7.36 -7.06 7.07
C GLY A 110 6.78 -8.48 7.20
N LEU A 111 6.37 -8.87 8.42
CA LEU A 111 5.62 -10.10 8.69
C LEU A 111 4.13 -9.87 8.44
N VAL A 112 3.47 -10.85 7.84
CA VAL A 112 2.03 -10.84 7.57
C VAL A 112 1.34 -11.90 8.42
N CYS A 113 0.28 -11.51 9.12
CA CYS A 113 -0.65 -12.47 9.71
C CYS A 113 -2.06 -12.27 9.16
N THR A 114 -2.80 -13.36 9.04
CA THR A 114 -4.16 -13.40 8.53
C THR A 114 -5.07 -14.14 9.50
N PHE A 115 -6.37 -13.80 9.48
CA PHE A 115 -7.40 -14.45 10.28
C PHE A 115 -8.79 -14.21 9.71
N GLY A 116 -9.77 -15.04 10.09
CA GLY A 116 -11.12 -15.05 9.55
C GLY A 116 -11.40 -16.28 8.69
N ALA A 117 -12.24 -16.10 7.67
CA ALA A 117 -12.65 -17.16 6.77
C ALA A 117 -11.46 -17.72 5.97
N GLY A 118 -11.29 -19.03 5.97
CA GLY A 118 -10.22 -19.74 5.24
C GLY A 118 -10.71 -20.59 4.06
N GLY A 119 -12.02 -20.74 3.88
CA GLY A 119 -12.61 -21.72 2.95
C GLY A 119 -12.18 -21.63 1.48
N ALA A 120 -11.64 -20.49 1.02
CA ALA A 120 -11.13 -20.30 -0.34
C ALA A 120 -9.59 -20.26 -0.40
N GLY A 121 -8.87 -20.46 0.71
CA GLY A 121 -7.41 -20.32 0.80
C GLY A 121 -6.91 -18.90 1.04
N GLN A 122 -7.82 -17.93 1.25
CA GLN A 122 -7.49 -16.50 1.35
C GLN A 122 -6.61 -16.10 2.53
N LEU A 123 -6.34 -17.04 3.44
CA LEU A 123 -5.44 -16.85 4.59
C LEU A 123 -3.99 -17.27 4.29
N GLY A 124 -3.76 -18.11 3.28
CA GLY A 124 -2.40 -18.49 2.85
C GLY A 124 -1.69 -19.47 3.78
N HIS A 125 -2.42 -20.29 4.55
CA HIS A 125 -1.87 -21.21 5.56
C HIS A 125 -1.76 -22.67 5.12
N ASN A 126 -1.80 -22.91 3.80
CA ASN A 126 -1.93 -24.25 3.23
C ASN A 126 -3.13 -25.04 3.81
N SER A 127 -4.22 -24.33 4.06
CA SER A 127 -5.41 -24.87 4.73
C SER A 127 -6.66 -24.09 4.32
N THR A 128 -7.81 -24.76 4.39
CA THR A 128 -9.13 -24.16 4.19
C THR A 128 -9.87 -23.87 5.51
N ARG A 129 -9.20 -24.06 6.65
CA ARG A 129 -9.78 -23.82 7.97
C ARG A 129 -9.86 -22.33 8.28
N ASP A 130 -10.92 -21.94 8.97
CA ASP A 130 -11.04 -20.60 9.52
C ASP A 130 -10.07 -20.41 10.70
N GLU A 131 -9.52 -19.21 10.82
CA GLU A 131 -8.58 -18.85 11.88
C GLU A 131 -9.22 -17.80 12.79
N LEU A 132 -9.53 -18.19 14.03
CA LEU A 132 -10.19 -17.31 15.00
C LEU A 132 -9.23 -16.32 15.68
N ARG A 133 -7.92 -16.56 15.55
CA ARG A 133 -6.85 -15.70 16.04
C ARG A 133 -5.89 -15.41 14.90
N PRO A 134 -5.19 -14.26 14.93
CA PRO A 134 -4.14 -13.96 13.96
C PRO A 134 -3.11 -15.09 13.89
N ARG A 135 -2.88 -15.60 12.68
CA ARG A 135 -1.88 -16.61 12.39
C ARG A 135 -0.90 -16.07 11.37
N LEU A 136 0.39 -16.26 11.63
CA LEU A 136 1.46 -15.90 10.71
C LEU A 136 1.32 -16.68 9.38
N VAL A 137 1.48 -15.98 8.25
CA VAL A 137 1.66 -16.60 6.94
C VAL A 137 3.12 -17.04 6.81
N ALA A 138 3.41 -18.30 7.16
CA ALA A 138 4.77 -18.81 7.32
C ALA A 138 5.58 -18.75 6.02
N GLU A 139 4.91 -18.93 4.89
CA GLU A 139 5.48 -18.93 3.54
C GLU A 139 6.04 -17.56 3.13
N LEU A 140 5.61 -16.47 3.78
CA LEU A 140 6.15 -15.11 3.57
C LEU A 140 7.20 -14.73 4.61
N TRP A 141 7.55 -15.63 5.53
CA TRP A 141 8.54 -15.34 6.56
C TRP A 141 9.90 -15.04 5.94
N GLY A 142 10.49 -13.90 6.31
CA GLY A 142 11.77 -13.44 5.77
C GLY A 142 11.68 -12.70 4.43
N ALA A 143 10.54 -12.71 3.75
CA ALA A 143 10.34 -12.00 2.48
C ALA A 143 10.31 -10.47 2.65
N ARG A 144 10.07 -9.95 3.86
CA ARG A 144 9.90 -8.51 4.17
C ARG A 144 8.87 -7.85 3.27
N VAL A 145 7.61 -8.24 3.46
CA VAL A 145 6.46 -7.67 2.75
C VAL A 145 6.35 -6.18 3.05
N SER A 146 6.06 -5.37 2.03
CA SER A 146 5.80 -3.92 2.21
C SER A 146 4.33 -3.54 2.08
N GLN A 147 3.53 -4.36 1.39
CA GLN A 147 2.13 -4.07 1.14
C GLN A 147 1.28 -5.32 1.17
N VAL A 148 0.03 -5.16 1.63
CA VAL A 148 -0.97 -6.22 1.71
C VAL A 148 -2.32 -5.65 1.28
N ALA A 149 -3.06 -6.37 0.44
CA ALA A 149 -4.40 -6.00 0.04
C ALA A 149 -5.33 -7.22 0.09
N CYS A 150 -6.47 -7.07 0.76
CA CYS A 150 -7.49 -8.11 0.87
C CYS A 150 -8.67 -7.83 -0.07
N GLY A 151 -9.03 -8.84 -0.86
CA GLY A 151 -10.19 -8.85 -1.72
C GLY A 151 -11.37 -9.57 -1.10
N ARG A 152 -12.34 -9.95 -1.92
CA ARG A 152 -13.51 -10.69 -1.44
C ARG A 152 -13.10 -12.01 -0.78
N GLN A 153 -12.30 -12.80 -1.50
CA GLN A 153 -11.86 -14.12 -1.08
C GLN A 153 -10.41 -14.40 -1.52
N HIS A 154 -9.58 -13.37 -1.68
CA HIS A 154 -8.16 -13.51 -1.96
C HIS A 154 -7.37 -12.41 -1.24
N THR A 155 -6.07 -12.63 -1.12
CA THR A 155 -5.12 -11.68 -0.55
C THR A 155 -3.93 -11.55 -1.50
N LEU A 156 -3.51 -10.31 -1.72
CA LEU A 156 -2.33 -9.95 -2.50
C LEU A 156 -1.28 -9.36 -1.57
N VAL A 157 -0.01 -9.70 -1.80
CA VAL A 157 1.12 -9.14 -1.06
C VAL A 157 2.24 -8.76 -2.01
N TYR A 158 2.90 -7.63 -1.78
CA TYR A 158 4.06 -7.21 -2.55
C TYR A 158 5.34 -7.38 -1.74
N VAL A 159 6.34 -8.01 -2.37
CA VAL A 159 7.65 -8.29 -1.80
C VAL A 159 8.71 -7.48 -2.57
N PRO A 160 9.19 -6.35 -2.02
CA PRO A 160 10.11 -5.46 -2.74
C PRO A 160 11.45 -6.10 -3.11
N SER A 161 12.00 -6.98 -2.26
CA SER A 161 13.30 -7.60 -2.52
C SER A 161 13.29 -8.55 -3.72
N LEU A 162 12.10 -9.02 -4.11
CA LEU A 162 11.89 -9.92 -5.24
C LEU A 162 11.16 -9.23 -6.38
N ASP A 163 10.77 -7.96 -6.20
CA ASP A 163 9.86 -7.21 -7.07
C ASP A 163 8.67 -8.04 -7.57
N THR A 164 8.10 -8.83 -6.66
CA THR A 164 7.08 -9.84 -7.00
C THR A 164 5.84 -9.64 -6.15
N VAL A 165 4.67 -9.74 -6.79
CA VAL A 165 3.37 -9.81 -6.12
C VAL A 165 3.01 -11.28 -5.94
N TYR A 166 2.63 -11.67 -4.73
CA TYR A 166 2.08 -12.99 -4.45
C TYR A 166 0.57 -12.89 -4.23
N SER A 167 -0.14 -13.93 -4.64
CA SER A 167 -1.58 -14.10 -4.44
C SER A 167 -1.90 -15.43 -3.80
N PHE A 168 -2.91 -15.42 -2.95
CA PHE A 168 -3.51 -16.61 -2.37
C PHE A 168 -4.99 -16.40 -2.13
N GLY A 169 -5.76 -17.48 -2.15
CA GLY A 169 -7.21 -17.46 -2.16
C GLY A 169 -7.83 -17.63 -3.55
N CYS A 170 -9.07 -17.18 -3.72
CA CYS A 170 -9.81 -17.30 -4.96
C CYS A 170 -9.22 -16.39 -6.06
N GLY A 171 -8.43 -16.98 -6.97
CA GLY A 171 -8.03 -16.38 -8.23
C GLY A 171 -8.96 -16.79 -9.38
N GLU A 172 -9.30 -15.83 -10.26
CA GLU A 172 -9.81 -16.14 -11.59
C GLU A 172 -8.61 -16.18 -12.55
N GLU A 173 -7.92 -17.32 -12.63
CA GLU A 173 -7.02 -17.58 -13.76
C GLU A 173 -7.54 -18.78 -14.56
N GLY A 174 -7.73 -18.55 -15.86
CA GLY A 174 -7.93 -19.61 -16.86
C GLY A 174 -9.38 -19.91 -17.24
N GLN A 175 -9.89 -19.20 -18.24
CA GLN A 175 -10.77 -19.84 -19.22
C GLN A 175 -9.98 -20.98 -19.87
N MET A 176 -10.35 -22.25 -19.65
CA MET A 176 -10.30 -23.39 -20.58
C MET A 176 -10.37 -24.72 -19.82
N GLY A 177 -11.31 -25.58 -20.24
CA GLY A 177 -11.23 -27.04 -20.16
C GLY A 177 -10.99 -27.70 -18.80
N ASP A 178 -12.09 -28.08 -18.13
CA ASP A 178 -12.24 -29.38 -17.47
C ASP A 178 -11.12 -29.91 -16.54
N GLU A 179 -10.56 -29.11 -15.62
CA GLU A 179 -9.85 -29.64 -14.45
C GLU A 179 -10.21 -28.82 -13.18
N LYS A 180 -10.34 -29.50 -12.04
CA LYS A 180 -10.83 -28.94 -10.75
C LYS A 180 -10.16 -27.59 -10.42
N LYS A 181 -10.95 -26.51 -10.37
CA LYS A 181 -10.54 -25.19 -9.89
C LYS A 181 -9.95 -25.30 -8.49
N THR A 182 -8.63 -25.28 -8.37
CA THR A 182 -7.94 -25.30 -7.07
C THR A 182 -7.50 -23.87 -6.75
N HIS A 183 -7.99 -23.34 -5.63
CA HIS A 183 -7.59 -22.02 -5.15
C HIS A 183 -6.21 -22.13 -4.47
N PRO A 184 -5.23 -21.25 -4.76
CA PRO A 184 -3.96 -21.25 -4.06
C PRO A 184 -4.15 -21.10 -2.55
N LEU A 185 -3.82 -22.16 -1.82
CA LEU A 185 -3.90 -22.20 -0.35
C LEU A 185 -2.67 -21.60 0.34
N VAL A 186 -1.64 -21.30 -0.44
CA VAL A 186 -0.38 -20.68 -0.05
C VAL A 186 -0.08 -19.50 -0.99
N PRO A 187 0.70 -18.50 -0.56
CA PRO A 187 1.14 -17.41 -1.43
C PRO A 187 1.92 -17.93 -2.64
N LEU A 188 1.41 -17.67 -3.84
CA LEU A 188 2.09 -17.98 -5.10
C LEU A 188 2.42 -16.69 -5.85
N PRO A 189 3.60 -16.57 -6.47
CA PRO A 189 3.93 -15.40 -7.28
C PRO A 189 2.98 -15.29 -8.48
N ILE A 190 2.57 -14.07 -8.81
CA ILE A 190 1.82 -13.77 -10.03
C ILE A 190 2.80 -13.25 -11.09
N ASP A 191 2.82 -13.89 -12.25
CA ASP A 191 3.49 -13.37 -13.43
C ASP A 191 2.60 -12.27 -14.04
N VAL A 192 2.93 -11.01 -13.78
CA VAL A 192 2.32 -9.87 -14.48
C VAL A 192 2.82 -9.87 -15.93
N PRO A 193 1.98 -10.09 -16.96
CA PRO A 193 2.44 -10.13 -18.34
C PRO A 193 3.06 -8.78 -18.70
N ALA A 194 4.36 -8.78 -18.97
CA ALA A 194 5.01 -7.69 -19.68
C ALA A 194 4.32 -7.58 -21.04
N LYS A 195 3.57 -6.51 -21.29
CA LYS A 195 3.01 -6.27 -22.62
C LYS A 195 4.18 -6.17 -23.60
N ASP A 196 4.25 -7.11 -24.54
CA ASP A 196 5.18 -7.09 -25.65
C ASP A 196 5.14 -5.74 -26.36
N GLY A 197 6.29 -5.07 -26.37
CA GLY A 197 6.45 -3.74 -26.95
C GLY A 197 7.89 -3.27 -26.98
N LYS A 198 8.83 -4.15 -27.36
CA LYS A 198 10.25 -3.89 -27.67
C LYS A 198 11.09 -3.26 -26.56
N PHE A 199 12.01 -4.09 -26.05
CA PHE A 199 13.23 -3.62 -25.40
C PHE A 199 14.04 -2.74 -26.36
N HIS A 200 14.09 -1.45 -26.06
CA HIS A 200 15.24 -0.61 -26.36
C HIS A 200 15.86 -0.19 -25.02
N ARG A 201 17.18 -0.42 -24.92
CA ARG A 201 18.04 -0.10 -23.79
C ARG A 201 18.01 1.42 -23.57
N GLY A 202 17.25 1.88 -22.57
CA GLY A 202 17.07 3.30 -22.22
C GLY A 202 15.99 3.47 -21.15
N GLY A 203 16.28 4.28 -20.14
CA GLY A 203 15.66 4.24 -18.81
C GLY A 203 14.16 4.44 -18.73
N TRP A 204 13.53 3.62 -17.87
CA TRP A 204 12.25 3.90 -17.23
C TRP A 204 12.35 3.40 -15.79
N SER A 205 12.35 4.34 -14.83
CA SER A 205 12.38 4.03 -13.40
C SER A 205 10.98 3.66 -12.91
N TRP A 206 10.88 2.52 -12.23
CA TRP A 206 9.69 2.12 -11.48
C TRP A 206 9.45 3.11 -10.32
N VAL A 207 8.32 3.81 -10.33
CA VAL A 207 7.86 4.63 -9.19
C VAL A 207 6.45 4.16 -8.82
N GLY A 208 6.34 3.57 -7.64
CA GLY A 208 5.12 3.40 -6.87
C GLY A 208 4.13 2.36 -7.41
N SER A 209 4.19 1.15 -6.86
CA SER A 209 3.17 0.12 -7.08
C SER A 209 2.36 -0.02 -5.79
N GLU A 210 1.06 0.30 -5.80
CA GLU A 210 0.10 -0.06 -4.74
C GLU A 210 -0.84 -1.16 -5.25
N VAL A 211 -1.40 -1.95 -4.33
CA VAL A 211 -2.20 -3.15 -4.63
C VAL A 211 -3.64 -2.96 -4.13
N TYR A 212 -4.64 -3.22 -4.99
CA TYR A 212 -6.06 -3.30 -4.61
C TYR A 212 -6.78 -4.45 -5.32
N SER A 213 -7.86 -4.90 -4.69
CA SER A 213 -8.75 -5.97 -5.16
C SER A 213 -10.21 -5.54 -5.06
N SER A 214 -10.93 -5.53 -6.18
CA SER A 214 -12.31 -5.02 -6.30
C SER A 214 -13.37 -6.05 -5.86
N PRO A 215 -14.58 -5.65 -5.42
CA PRO A 215 -15.49 -6.54 -4.69
C PRO A 215 -16.39 -7.45 -5.54
N ASN A 216 -16.63 -7.21 -6.84
CA ASN A 216 -17.50 -8.05 -7.70
C ASN A 216 -17.70 -7.44 -9.12
N GLN A 217 -17.14 -8.00 -10.19
CA GLN A 217 -17.83 -8.01 -11.49
C GLN A 217 -17.63 -9.35 -12.19
N SER A 218 -18.64 -10.21 -12.08
CA SER A 218 -18.88 -11.33 -12.99
C SER A 218 -20.10 -10.97 -13.83
N GLY A 219 -19.87 -10.40 -15.01
CA GLY A 219 -20.90 -10.05 -15.99
C GLY A 219 -20.22 -9.68 -17.31
N ILE A 220 -20.39 -10.52 -18.33
CA ILE A 220 -19.72 -10.38 -19.63
C ILE A 220 -20.22 -9.10 -20.33
N LEU A 221 -19.36 -8.09 -20.39
CA LEU A 221 -19.27 -7.17 -21.52
C LEU A 221 -17.88 -7.38 -22.10
N GLY A 222 -17.81 -8.02 -23.25
CA GLY A 222 -16.54 -8.29 -23.94
C GLY A 222 -15.82 -6.98 -24.21
N PHE A 223 -14.69 -6.77 -23.55
CA PHE A 223 -13.78 -5.67 -23.84
C PHE A 223 -12.34 -6.11 -23.62
N SER A 224 -11.65 -6.25 -24.75
CA SER A 224 -10.25 -5.89 -24.90
C SER A 224 -9.95 -4.60 -24.14
N ASN A 225 -9.17 -4.67 -23.07
CA ASN A 225 -8.26 -3.63 -22.56
C ASN A 225 -7.92 -3.91 -21.10
N LEU A 226 -6.72 -4.46 -20.86
CA LEU A 226 -5.98 -4.31 -19.58
C LEU A 226 -5.52 -2.84 -19.45
N ALA A 227 -6.49 -1.94 -19.28
CA ALA A 227 -6.30 -0.53 -18.98
C ALA A 227 -7.29 -0.18 -17.87
N ASN A 228 -6.80 0.55 -16.86
CA ASN A 228 -7.53 1.04 -15.69
C ASN A 228 -7.47 0.15 -14.43
N ILE A 229 -6.25 -0.07 -13.93
CA ILE A 229 -6.05 0.02 -12.49
C ILE A 229 -5.84 1.51 -12.19
N SER A 230 -6.84 2.17 -11.62
CA SER A 230 -6.80 3.59 -11.21
C SER A 230 -6.97 3.66 -9.70
N MET A 231 -6.06 4.39 -9.03
CA MET A 231 -5.87 4.41 -7.57
C MET A 231 -6.08 5.83 -7.05
N CYS A 232 -6.85 6.00 -5.97
CA CYS A 232 -7.05 7.29 -5.31
C CYS A 232 -7.02 7.12 -3.80
N PHE A 233 -6.00 7.69 -3.15
CA PHE A 233 -5.99 7.97 -1.71
C PHE A 233 -5.57 9.42 -1.48
N PRO A 234 -6.02 10.05 -0.37
CA PRO A 234 -5.72 11.44 -0.08
C PRO A 234 -4.20 11.65 -0.05
N GLN A 235 -3.73 12.64 -0.82
CA GLN A 235 -2.40 13.17 -0.67
C GLN A 235 -2.22 13.64 0.78
N ASP A 236 -1.34 12.97 1.52
CA ASP A 236 -0.24 13.64 2.20
C ASP A 236 0.83 12.63 2.64
N SER A 237 2.01 12.82 2.07
CA SER A 237 3.34 12.41 2.56
C SER A 237 3.55 10.93 2.95
N CYS A 238 4.15 10.17 2.04
CA CYS A 238 5.33 9.33 2.31
C CYS A 238 5.91 8.76 1.00
N GLN A 239 6.62 9.59 0.23
CA GLN A 239 7.70 9.07 -0.61
C GLN A 239 8.87 8.78 0.33
N THR A 240 9.08 7.51 0.68
CA THR A 240 10.28 7.09 1.42
C THR A 240 11.45 6.91 0.46
N GLY A 241 11.83 7.98 -0.23
CA GLY A 241 12.99 8.06 -1.11
C GLY A 241 13.29 9.52 -1.45
N THR A 242 14.54 9.93 -1.29
CA THR A 242 15.01 11.27 -1.64
C THR A 242 14.96 11.44 -3.17
N ALA A 243 14.28 12.47 -3.67
CA ALA A 243 14.23 12.74 -5.12
C ALA A 243 15.57 13.30 -5.58
N THR A 244 16.28 12.60 -6.45
CA THR A 244 17.63 12.99 -6.92
C THR A 244 17.63 13.33 -8.41
N LEU A 245 18.41 14.34 -8.78
CA LEU A 245 18.66 14.76 -10.16
C LEU A 245 19.51 13.72 -10.88
N THR A 246 19.14 13.39 -12.12
CA THR A 246 19.96 12.60 -13.05
C THR A 246 20.22 13.38 -14.33
N SER A 247 21.26 13.03 -15.08
CA SER A 247 21.56 13.66 -16.37
C SER A 247 20.37 13.59 -17.34
N GLU A 248 19.66 12.45 -17.36
CA GLU A 248 18.45 12.25 -18.17
C GLU A 248 17.31 13.22 -17.79
N THR A 249 17.20 13.56 -16.50
CA THR A 249 16.20 14.53 -16.01
C THR A 249 16.51 15.94 -16.51
N VAL A 250 17.79 16.33 -16.47
CA VAL A 250 18.26 17.64 -16.96
C VAL A 250 18.07 17.77 -18.47
N ASP A 251 18.39 16.71 -19.22
CA ASP A 251 18.19 16.67 -20.67
C ASP A 251 16.71 16.76 -21.04
N SER A 252 15.81 16.14 -20.26
CA SER A 252 14.37 16.29 -20.43
C SER A 252 13.88 17.72 -20.16
N TRP A 253 14.48 18.45 -19.21
CA TRP A 253 14.11 19.84 -18.95
C TRP A 253 14.56 20.76 -20.10
N ILE A 254 15.72 20.47 -20.71
CA ILE A 254 16.28 21.28 -21.78
C ILE A 254 15.57 21.01 -23.12
N SER A 255 15.23 19.76 -23.40
CA SER A 255 14.56 19.37 -24.66
C SER A 255 13.08 19.75 -24.76
N SER A 256 12.45 20.22 -23.68
CA SER A 256 11.01 20.49 -23.66
C SER A 256 10.60 21.76 -24.43
N SER A 257 9.75 21.63 -25.46
CA SER A 257 9.25 22.75 -26.26
C SER A 257 7.72 22.90 -26.28
N SER A 258 6.97 22.03 -25.59
CA SER A 258 5.50 22.07 -25.54
C SER A 258 4.95 22.47 -24.16
N ALA A 259 3.83 23.20 -24.14
CA ALA A 259 3.23 23.74 -22.91
C ALA A 259 2.81 22.66 -21.88
N GLN A 260 2.31 21.52 -22.35
CA GLN A 260 1.93 20.39 -21.48
C GLN A 260 3.15 19.67 -20.88
N HIS A 261 4.29 19.72 -21.58
CA HIS A 261 5.55 19.17 -21.11
C HIS A 261 6.24 20.12 -20.11
N TRP A 262 6.10 21.43 -20.31
CA TRP A 262 6.61 22.46 -19.39
C TRP A 262 6.02 22.36 -17.98
N GLU A 263 4.72 22.12 -17.84
CA GLU A 263 4.08 21.91 -16.52
C GLU A 263 4.57 20.64 -15.81
N ARG A 264 5.05 19.63 -16.56
CA ARG A 264 5.70 18.45 -15.98
C ARG A 264 7.13 18.78 -15.53
N VAL A 265 7.85 19.58 -16.31
CA VAL A 265 9.20 20.06 -15.98
C VAL A 265 9.17 20.89 -14.69
N LYS A 266 8.26 21.86 -14.55
CA LYS A 266 8.10 22.64 -13.30
C LYS A 266 7.85 21.77 -12.08
N LYS A 267 6.97 20.76 -12.20
CA LYS A 267 6.69 19.83 -11.09
C LYS A 267 7.90 19.01 -10.70
N SER A 268 8.71 18.59 -11.68
CA SER A 268 9.96 17.87 -11.45
C SER A 268 11.02 18.74 -10.78
N ILE A 269 11.20 19.99 -11.23
CA ILE A 269 12.09 20.97 -10.61
C ILE A 269 11.68 21.20 -9.15
N ARG A 270 10.41 21.56 -8.91
CA ARG A 270 9.90 21.81 -7.55
C ARG A 270 10.05 20.61 -6.62
N LEU A 271 9.93 19.39 -7.14
CA LEU A 271 10.11 18.18 -6.34
C LEU A 271 11.57 18.00 -5.90
N ILE A 272 12.54 18.18 -6.81
CA ILE A 272 13.97 18.01 -6.52
C ILE A 272 14.49 19.14 -5.61
N PHE A 273 14.02 20.37 -5.82
CA PHE A 273 14.41 21.53 -5.01
C PHE A 273 13.50 21.76 -3.78
N SER A 274 12.56 20.85 -3.50
CA SER A 274 11.68 20.94 -2.33
C SER A 274 12.40 20.71 -0.99
N SER A 275 13.59 20.12 -1.00
CA SER A 275 14.32 19.71 0.20
C SER A 275 15.83 19.70 -0.02
N GLU A 276 16.59 20.16 0.97
CA GLU A 276 18.05 20.10 0.98
C GLU A 276 18.57 18.66 0.88
N ALA A 277 17.81 17.67 1.36
CA ALA A 277 18.19 16.26 1.23
C ALA A 277 18.13 15.79 -0.24
N CYS A 278 17.16 16.26 -1.01
CA CYS A 278 17.01 15.96 -2.44
C CYS A 278 18.15 16.57 -3.26
N ILE A 279 18.49 17.82 -2.96
CA ILE A 279 19.62 18.53 -3.58
C ILE A 279 20.94 17.85 -3.24
N ASN A 280 21.20 17.59 -1.95
CA ASN A 280 22.44 16.94 -1.53
C ASN A 280 22.55 15.52 -2.10
N GLY A 281 21.45 14.77 -2.14
CA GLY A 281 21.39 13.44 -2.75
C GLY A 281 21.67 13.43 -4.26
N SER A 282 21.37 14.54 -4.95
CA SER A 282 21.58 14.71 -6.39
C SER A 282 23.05 14.82 -6.79
N PHE A 283 23.88 15.31 -5.88
CA PHE A 283 25.27 15.67 -6.15
C PHE A 283 26.24 14.95 -5.21
N LEU A 284 25.88 13.78 -4.68
CA LEU A 284 26.76 13.04 -3.77
C LEU A 284 28.03 12.59 -4.49
N GLU A 285 29.17 12.85 -3.85
CA GLU A 285 30.46 12.41 -4.38
C GLU A 285 30.56 10.86 -4.36
N LYS A 286 30.73 10.24 -5.53
CA LYS A 286 30.76 8.78 -5.71
C LYS A 286 32.12 8.21 -5.30
N ARG A 287 32.41 8.16 -3.98
CA ARG A 287 33.61 7.50 -3.44
C ARG A 287 33.26 6.26 -2.62
N ASP A 288 34.02 5.20 -2.83
CA ASP A 288 33.84 3.94 -2.12
C ASP A 288 34.39 4.01 -0.69
N LYS A 289 33.50 3.73 0.27
CA LYS A 289 33.77 3.28 1.64
C LYS A 289 34.27 4.34 2.65
N HIS A 290 33.43 5.33 2.93
CA HIS A 290 33.05 5.87 4.26
C HIS A 290 32.58 7.31 4.08
N PHE A 291 31.31 7.59 4.39
CA PHE A 291 30.80 8.96 4.42
C PHE A 291 31.42 9.70 5.62
N ARG A 292 32.39 10.59 5.37
CA ARG A 292 32.93 11.54 6.36
C ARG A 292 32.70 12.95 5.84
N THR A 293 31.71 13.66 6.39
CA THR A 293 31.56 15.10 6.17
C THR A 293 32.46 15.85 7.16
N SER A 294 33.21 16.84 6.68
CA SER A 294 34.06 17.70 7.50
C SER A 294 34.03 19.14 6.98
N ARG A 295 34.63 20.10 7.69
CA ARG A 295 34.73 21.49 7.22
C ARG A 295 35.51 21.63 5.91
N GLU A 296 36.37 20.66 5.58
CA GLU A 296 37.19 20.65 4.37
C GLU A 296 36.61 19.74 3.26
N VAL A 297 35.64 18.87 3.60
CA VAL A 297 35.06 17.88 2.68
C VAL A 297 33.53 17.92 2.82
N SER A 298 32.88 18.58 1.85
CA SER A 298 31.42 18.78 1.83
C SER A 298 30.62 17.49 1.59
N GLY A 299 31.24 16.46 1.01
CA GLY A 299 30.56 15.22 0.60
C GLY A 299 29.69 15.39 -0.66
N VAL A 300 29.75 16.56 -1.30
CA VAL A 300 29.04 16.93 -2.52
C VAL A 300 30.06 17.15 -3.64
N ASP A 301 29.83 16.56 -4.80
CA ASP A 301 30.61 16.78 -6.01
C ASP A 301 30.31 18.16 -6.60
N MET A 302 31.10 19.14 -6.18
CA MET A 302 30.97 20.53 -6.66
C MET A 302 31.23 20.66 -8.18
N SER A 303 31.89 19.69 -8.81
CA SER A 303 32.11 19.70 -10.26
C SER A 303 30.83 19.33 -11.00
N GLU A 304 30.10 18.30 -10.52
CA GLU A 304 28.76 17.96 -11.05
C GLU A 304 27.75 19.11 -10.82
N VAL A 305 27.82 19.79 -9.67
CA VAL A 305 26.97 20.98 -9.39
C VAL A 305 27.23 22.11 -10.38
N GLN A 306 28.50 22.48 -10.61
CA GLN A 306 28.87 23.53 -11.56
C GLN A 306 28.45 23.18 -12.98
N HIS A 307 28.68 21.93 -13.40
CA HIS A 307 28.27 21.46 -14.70
C HIS A 307 26.74 21.52 -14.89
N PHE A 308 25.97 21.14 -13.86
CA PHE A 308 24.52 21.26 -13.88
C PHE A 308 24.06 22.71 -14.13
N TYR A 309 24.56 23.68 -13.35
CA TYR A 309 24.17 25.09 -13.51
C TYR A 309 24.60 25.68 -14.85
N GLU A 310 25.76 25.28 -15.38
CA GLU A 310 26.20 25.66 -16.72
C GLU A 310 25.23 25.14 -17.79
N VAL A 311 24.76 23.89 -17.65
CA VAL A 311 23.85 23.24 -18.59
C VAL A 311 22.46 23.87 -18.56
N ILE A 312 21.88 24.14 -17.38
CA ILE A 312 20.55 24.77 -17.28
C ILE A 312 20.56 26.27 -17.63
N SER A 313 21.69 26.98 -17.47
CA SER A 313 21.80 28.41 -17.85
C SER A 313 21.52 28.66 -19.33
N LYS A 314 21.69 27.64 -20.18
CA LYS A 314 21.41 27.70 -21.63
C LYS A 314 19.91 27.76 -21.95
N LYS A 315 19.03 27.53 -20.97
CA LYS A 315 17.58 27.62 -21.10
C LYS A 315 16.97 28.49 -19.99
N PRO A 316 16.73 29.79 -20.24
CA PRO A 316 16.33 30.76 -19.22
C PRO A 316 15.07 30.38 -18.42
N GLU A 317 14.11 29.70 -19.05
CA GLU A 317 12.86 29.26 -18.39
C GLU A 317 13.12 28.24 -17.29
N VAL A 318 14.01 27.27 -17.53
CA VAL A 318 14.40 26.24 -16.54
C VAL A 318 15.25 26.89 -15.45
N PHE A 319 16.18 27.76 -15.84
CA PHE A 319 17.07 28.45 -14.91
C PHE A 319 16.33 29.37 -13.93
N GLN A 320 15.20 29.97 -14.33
CA GLN A 320 14.38 30.80 -13.44
C GLN A 320 13.50 30.01 -12.47
N GLU A 321 13.17 28.75 -12.79
CA GLU A 321 12.33 27.90 -11.94
C GLU A 321 13.15 27.09 -10.92
N VAL A 322 14.44 26.85 -11.20
CA VAL A 322 15.45 26.25 -10.30
C VAL A 322 15.95 27.27 -9.28
#